data_AF-A0A177ALB2-F1
#
_entry.id   AF-A0A177ALB2-F1
#
_cell.length_a   1.000
_cell.length_b   1.000
_cell.length_c   1.000
_cell.angle_alpha   90.00
_cell.angle_beta   90.00
_cell.angle_gamma   90.00
#
_symmetry.space_group_name_H-M   'P 1'
#
loop_
_entity.id
_entity.type
_entity.pdbx_description
1 polymer ?
#
loop_
_entity_poly.entity_id
_entity_poly.type
_entity_poly.pdbx_seq_one_letter_code
_entity_poly.pdbx_strand_id
1 'polypeptide(L)'
;MAGDEAELFVNGKSQGRQKGEAYTYRFRWNDVVYEPGEVYVVTYKNGKEWARDAVRTAAAAAQLKMTADRTAIKNDGLDLSFITVEVVDRKGDFVAQADTSITFSISGPGEIVATDNGDPAEMVSFASKERKAYSGSRWLLCALRGGRRLWD
;
A
#
# COMPACT_ATOMS: atom_id res chain seq x y z
N MET A 1 4.72 4.64 20.48
CA MET A 1 4.95 3.56 21.46
C MET A 1 4.00 2.42 21.11
N ALA A 2 4.49 1.19 20.98
CA ALA A 2 3.69 0.02 20.60
C ALA A 2 2.79 -0.47 21.75
N GLY A 3 1.89 -1.42 21.45
CA GLY A 3 1.14 -2.16 22.46
C GLY A 3 2.04 -3.15 23.20
N ASP A 4 1.70 -3.45 24.45
CA ASP A 4 2.46 -4.35 25.32
C ASP A 4 2.12 -5.82 25.04
N GLU A 5 0.97 -6.08 24.41
CA GLU A 5 0.45 -7.41 24.06
C GLU A 5 -0.23 -7.36 22.68
N ALA A 6 -0.32 -8.51 22.02
CA ALA A 6 -1.06 -8.67 20.78
C ALA A 6 -1.72 -10.05 20.71
N GLU A 7 -2.87 -10.12 20.05
CA GLU A 7 -3.62 -11.35 19.80
C GLU A 7 -3.96 -11.44 18.32
N LEU A 8 -3.58 -12.57 17.71
CA LEU A 8 -3.81 -12.85 16.30
C LEU A 8 -5.10 -13.67 16.15
N PHE A 9 -5.87 -13.38 15.11
CA PHE A 9 -7.09 -14.10 14.77
C PHE A 9 -7.06 -14.53 13.30
N VAL A 10 -7.51 -15.75 13.04
CA VAL A 10 -7.75 -16.29 11.69
C VAL A 10 -9.22 -16.62 11.60
N ASN A 11 -9.94 -15.98 10.68
CA ASN A 11 -11.38 -16.18 10.50
C ASN A 11 -12.18 -16.06 11.81
N GLY A 12 -11.80 -15.10 12.66
CA GLY A 12 -12.42 -14.85 13.97
C GLY A 12 -11.98 -15.80 15.09
N LYS A 13 -11.16 -16.82 14.81
CA LYS A 13 -10.62 -17.74 15.82
C LYS A 13 -9.28 -17.23 16.34
N SER A 14 -9.19 -17.02 17.65
CA SER A 14 -7.93 -16.65 18.30
C SER A 14 -6.85 -17.70 18.05
N GLN A 15 -5.65 -17.22 17.71
CA GLN A 15 -4.41 -17.99 17.61
C GLN A 15 -3.54 -17.81 18.86
N GLY A 16 -4.11 -17.25 19.94
CA GLY A 16 -3.44 -17.00 21.20
C GLY A 16 -2.93 -15.56 21.34
N ARG A 17 -3.01 -15.05 22.56
CA ARG A 17 -2.50 -13.73 22.95
C ARG A 17 -1.06 -13.85 23.45
N GLN A 18 -0.20 -12.96 23.00
CA GLN A 18 1.21 -12.89 23.38
C GLN A 18 1.51 -11.56 24.07
N LYS A 19 2.39 -11.61 25.07
CA LYS A 19 2.95 -10.43 25.73
C LYS A 19 4.33 -10.15 25.17
N GLY A 20 4.65 -8.87 25.00
CA GLY A 20 5.95 -8.43 24.55
C GLY A 20 7.00 -8.78 25.61
N GLU A 21 8.13 -9.32 25.17
CA GLU A 21 9.27 -9.61 26.03
C GLU A 21 10.32 -8.49 25.92
N ALA A 22 11.13 -8.34 26.96
CA ALA A 22 12.26 -7.42 26.92
C ALA A 22 13.15 -7.72 25.71
N TYR A 23 13.55 -6.67 24.98
CA TYR A 23 14.40 -6.77 23.78
C TYR A 23 13.76 -7.47 22.57
N THR A 24 12.47 -7.79 22.62
CA THR A 24 11.71 -8.24 21.44
C THR A 24 10.93 -7.08 20.83
N TYR A 25 11.04 -6.90 19.51
CA TYR A 25 10.41 -5.81 18.78
C TYR A 25 9.26 -6.28 17.88
N ARG A 26 8.88 -7.57 17.96
CA ARG A 26 7.90 -8.20 17.08
C ARG A 26 7.14 -9.29 17.82
N PHE A 27 5.84 -9.39 17.58
CA PHE A 27 5.03 -10.55 17.94
C PHE A 27 5.10 -11.58 16.81
N ARG A 28 5.13 -12.88 17.14
CA ARG A 28 5.26 -13.95 16.14
C ARG A 28 4.47 -15.18 16.55
N TRP A 29 3.60 -15.64 15.67
CA TRP A 29 2.93 -16.93 15.78
C TRP A 29 3.53 -17.89 14.77
N ASN A 30 4.01 -19.05 15.24
CA ASN A 30 4.70 -20.03 14.39
C ASN A 30 3.78 -21.10 13.82
N ASP A 31 2.71 -21.43 14.54
CA ASP A 31 1.88 -22.61 14.28
C ASP A 31 0.53 -22.23 13.64
N VAL A 32 0.50 -21.11 12.91
CA VAL A 32 -0.70 -20.66 12.21
C VAL A 32 -0.82 -21.40 10.88
N VAL A 33 -1.86 -22.21 10.74
CA VAL A 33 -2.19 -22.88 9.49
C VAL A 33 -2.92 -21.89 8.58
N TYR A 34 -2.52 -21.84 7.30
CA TYR A 34 -3.18 -20.99 6.32
C TYR A 34 -4.63 -21.44 6.07
N GLU A 35 -5.55 -20.50 6.20
CA GLU A 35 -6.93 -20.62 5.74
C GLU A 35 -7.28 -19.36 4.93
N PRO A 36 -7.90 -19.47 3.73
CA PRO A 36 -8.34 -18.29 3.00
C PRO A 36 -9.41 -17.55 3.81
N GLY A 37 -9.33 -16.22 3.84
CA GLY A 37 -10.27 -15.38 4.57
C GLY A 37 -9.62 -14.13 5.16
N GLU A 38 -9.89 -13.84 6.42
CA GLU A 38 -9.33 -12.67 7.12
C GLU A 38 -8.36 -13.10 8.22
N VAL A 39 -7.19 -12.47 8.22
CA VAL A 39 -6.24 -12.50 9.34
C VAL A 39 -6.19 -11.10 9.92
N TYR A 40 -6.46 -10.97 11.21
CA TYR A 40 -6.39 -9.68 11.90
C TYR A 40 -5.68 -9.80 13.24
N VAL A 41 -5.05 -8.71 13.65
CA VAL A 41 -4.37 -8.60 14.94
C VAL A 41 -5.05 -7.52 15.77
N VAL A 42 -5.21 -7.79 17.05
CA VAL A 42 -5.60 -6.79 18.05
C VAL A 42 -4.41 -6.58 18.98
N THR A 43 -3.98 -5.34 19.12
CA THR A 43 -2.93 -4.95 20.07
C THR A 43 -3.55 -4.36 21.32
N TYR A 44 -2.90 -4.55 22.45
CA TYR A 44 -3.38 -4.08 23.75
C TYR A 44 -2.29 -3.27 24.45
N LYS A 45 -2.73 -2.30 25.25
CA LYS A 45 -1.88 -1.51 26.14
C LYS A 45 -2.51 -1.44 27.51
N ASN A 46 -1.78 -1.83 28.56
CA ASN A 46 -2.32 -1.97 29.92
C ASN A 46 -3.63 -2.78 29.97
N GLY A 47 -3.68 -3.89 29.23
CA GLY A 47 -4.85 -4.77 29.16
C GLY A 47 -6.03 -4.28 28.32
N LYS A 48 -6.00 -3.06 27.78
CA LYS A 48 -7.06 -2.48 26.94
C LYS A 48 -6.69 -2.54 25.46
N GLU A 49 -7.67 -2.77 24.59
CA GLU A 49 -7.47 -2.69 23.15
C GLU A 49 -6.91 -1.31 22.76
N TRP A 50 -5.89 -1.31 21.92
CA TRP A 50 -5.16 -0.11 21.52
C TRP A 50 -5.23 0.15 20.01
N ALA A 51 -5.06 -0.90 19.19
CA ALA A 51 -5.19 -0.82 17.73
C ALA A 51 -5.51 -2.19 17.13
N ARG A 52 -6.16 -2.17 15.97
CA ARG A 52 -6.45 -3.35 15.15
C ARG A 52 -5.98 -3.13 13.73
N ASP A 53 -5.48 -4.19 13.10
CA ASP A 53 -5.19 -4.21 11.67
C ASP A 53 -5.58 -5.57 11.07
N ALA A 54 -5.88 -5.60 9.77
CA ALA A 54 -6.40 -6.78 9.08
C ALA A 54 -5.91 -6.88 7.64
N VAL A 55 -5.69 -8.11 7.20
CA VAL A 55 -5.44 -8.47 5.79
C VAL A 55 -6.40 -9.57 5.37
N ARG A 56 -6.74 -9.59 4.08
CA ARG A 56 -7.64 -10.59 3.50
C ARG A 56 -7.00 -11.30 2.33
N THR A 57 -7.34 -12.57 2.16
CA THR A 57 -7.02 -13.32 0.95
C THR A 57 -7.75 -12.71 -0.23
N ALA A 58 -7.03 -12.01 -1.11
CA ALA A 58 -7.59 -11.43 -2.31
C ALA A 58 -7.91 -12.50 -3.37
N ALA A 59 -8.95 -12.25 -4.15
CA ALA A 59 -9.25 -13.01 -5.34
C ALA A 59 -8.36 -12.56 -6.53
N ALA A 60 -8.70 -12.99 -7.74
CA ALA A 60 -8.00 -12.56 -8.95
C ALA A 60 -8.09 -11.03 -9.11
N ALA A 61 -6.97 -10.44 -9.53
CA ALA A 61 -6.87 -9.03 -9.88
C ALA A 61 -7.95 -8.63 -10.89
N ALA A 62 -8.59 -7.50 -10.64
CA ALA A 62 -9.72 -7.04 -11.44
C ALA A 62 -9.73 -5.53 -11.67
N GLN A 63 -9.12 -4.73 -10.80
CA GLN A 63 -9.23 -3.28 -10.82
C GLN A 63 -7.93 -2.61 -10.35
N LEU A 64 -7.78 -1.34 -10.70
CA LEU A 64 -6.76 -0.45 -10.15
C LEU A 64 -7.43 0.54 -9.19
N LYS A 65 -6.88 0.68 -7.99
CA LYS A 65 -7.28 1.69 -7.01
C LYS A 65 -6.20 2.76 -6.93
N MET A 66 -6.59 4.02 -7.07
CA MET A 66 -5.66 5.15 -7.06
C MET A 66 -5.94 6.05 -5.85
N THR A 67 -4.89 6.39 -5.10
CA THR A 67 -4.97 7.29 -3.94
C THR A 67 -3.90 8.38 -4.07
N ALA A 68 -4.31 9.63 -4.09
CA ALA A 68 -3.41 10.77 -4.04
C ALA A 68 -3.06 11.10 -2.58
N ASP A 69 -1.78 11.38 -2.30
CA ASP A 69 -1.38 11.99 -1.03
C ASP A 69 -2.04 13.35 -0.82
N ARG A 70 -2.20 14.11 -1.91
CA ARG A 70 -2.79 15.45 -1.99
C ARG A 70 -3.56 15.60 -3.29
N THR A 71 -4.80 16.03 -3.21
CA THR A 71 -5.66 16.26 -4.39
C THR A 71 -5.56 17.67 -4.96
N ALA A 72 -4.81 18.56 -4.30
CA ALA A 72 -4.52 19.91 -4.75
C ALA A 72 -3.03 20.22 -4.57
N ILE A 73 -2.43 20.80 -5.62
CA ILE A 73 -1.02 21.20 -5.66
C ILE A 73 -0.90 22.61 -6.22
N LYS A 74 0.21 23.28 -5.91
CA LYS A 74 0.52 24.61 -6.45
C LYS A 74 0.89 24.52 -7.92
N ASN A 75 0.53 25.56 -8.66
CA ASN A 75 0.92 25.71 -10.06
C ASN A 75 2.24 26.47 -10.22
N ASP A 76 3.27 26.07 -9.47
CA ASP A 76 4.59 26.73 -9.45
C ASP A 76 5.66 25.98 -10.26
N GLY A 77 5.30 24.82 -10.82
CA GLY A 77 6.22 23.96 -11.54
C GLY A 77 7.23 23.25 -10.65
N LEU A 78 6.99 23.14 -9.34
CA LEU A 78 7.86 22.43 -8.40
C LEU A 78 7.06 21.53 -7.45
N ASP A 79 5.81 21.86 -7.15
CA ASP A 79 4.94 21.05 -6.30
C ASP A 79 4.55 19.73 -7.01
N LEU A 80 4.47 18.66 -6.22
CA LEU A 80 4.26 17.28 -6.69
C LEU A 80 3.18 16.60 -5.87
N SER A 81 2.27 15.85 -6.50
CA SER A 81 1.43 14.87 -5.80
C SER A 81 1.92 13.45 -6.08
N PHE A 82 1.88 12.60 -5.07
CA PHE A 82 2.20 11.18 -5.15
C PHE A 82 0.89 10.38 -5.28
N ILE A 83 0.74 9.62 -6.37
CA ILE A 83 -0.45 8.83 -6.64
C ILE A 83 -0.15 7.35 -6.43
N THR A 84 -0.48 6.79 -5.26
CA THR A 84 -0.40 5.34 -5.04
C THR A 84 -1.41 4.62 -5.94
N VAL A 85 -0.94 3.66 -6.73
CA VAL A 85 -1.79 2.77 -7.55
C VAL A 85 -1.66 1.36 -7.03
N GLU A 86 -2.77 0.78 -6.57
CA GLU A 86 -2.87 -0.57 -6.02
C GLU A 86 -3.63 -1.48 -6.99
N VAL A 87 -3.14 -2.70 -7.24
CA VAL A 87 -3.92 -3.73 -7.94
C VAL A 87 -4.82 -4.43 -6.93
N VAL A 88 -6.12 -4.40 -7.18
CA VAL A 88 -7.14 -4.96 -6.27
C VAL A 88 -8.05 -5.94 -6.99
N ASP A 89 -8.66 -6.83 -6.22
CA ASP A 89 -9.69 -7.73 -6.73
C ASP A 89 -11.06 -7.01 -6.88
N ARG A 90 -12.11 -7.76 -7.26
CA ARG A 90 -13.46 -7.19 -7.45
C ARG A 90 -14.09 -6.63 -6.17
N LYS A 91 -13.59 -7.01 -4.99
CA LYS A 91 -14.06 -6.53 -3.68
C LYS A 91 -13.21 -5.37 -3.16
N GLY A 92 -12.11 -5.04 -3.84
CA GLY A 92 -11.17 -4.02 -3.43
C GLY A 92 -10.06 -4.52 -2.51
N ASP A 93 -9.92 -5.84 -2.32
CA ASP A 93 -8.84 -6.43 -1.54
C ASP A 93 -7.52 -6.41 -2.35
N PHE A 94 -6.42 -6.03 -1.70
CA PHE A 94 -5.11 -5.87 -2.33
C PHE A 94 -4.52 -7.20 -2.81
N VAL A 95 -4.16 -7.28 -4.09
CA VAL A 95 -3.60 -8.50 -4.69
C VAL A 95 -2.08 -8.46 -4.57
N ALA A 96 -1.56 -8.95 -3.44
CA ALA A 96 -0.15 -8.87 -3.08
C ALA A 96 0.85 -9.54 -4.05
N GLN A 97 0.38 -10.38 -4.97
CA GLN A 97 1.22 -11.05 -5.98
C GLN A 97 0.99 -10.51 -7.39
N ALA A 98 0.23 -9.43 -7.58
CA ALA A 98 -0.01 -8.91 -8.91
C ALA A 98 1.27 -8.34 -9.53
N ASP A 99 1.47 -8.67 -10.81
CA ASP A 99 2.59 -8.29 -11.68
C ASP A 99 2.11 -7.57 -12.96
N THR A 100 0.87 -7.09 -12.93
CA THR A 100 0.15 -6.51 -14.08
C THR A 100 0.90 -5.30 -14.65
N SER A 101 1.04 -5.19 -15.98
CA SER A 101 1.54 -3.99 -16.63
C SER A 101 0.49 -2.87 -16.57
N ILE A 102 0.89 -1.70 -16.11
CA ILE A 102 0.03 -0.52 -15.92
C ILE A 102 0.56 0.60 -16.80
N THR A 103 -0.35 1.21 -17.58
CA THR A 103 -0.06 2.37 -18.42
C THR A 103 -0.65 3.64 -17.80
N PHE A 104 0.13 4.71 -17.78
CA PHE A 104 -0.21 5.98 -17.16
C PHE A 104 -0.43 7.05 -18.23
N SER A 105 -1.48 7.84 -18.05
CA SER A 105 -1.74 9.02 -18.85
C SER A 105 -2.31 10.12 -17.97
N ILE A 106 -2.14 11.36 -18.41
CA ILE A 106 -2.66 12.54 -17.72
C ILE A 106 -3.33 13.46 -18.73
N SER A 107 -4.42 14.09 -18.32
CA SER A 107 -5.06 15.20 -19.00
C SER A 107 -4.99 16.46 -18.16
N GLY A 108 -4.89 17.63 -18.80
CA GLY A 108 -4.85 18.92 -18.11
C GLY A 108 -3.43 19.47 -17.91
N PRO A 109 -3.27 20.52 -17.10
CA PRO A 109 -2.03 21.30 -17.00
C PRO A 109 -0.95 20.64 -16.11
N GLY A 110 -0.81 19.32 -16.20
CA GLY A 110 0.14 18.54 -15.41
C GLY A 110 1.02 17.63 -16.27
N GLU A 111 2.11 17.14 -15.69
CA GLU A 111 3.04 16.19 -16.32
C GLU A 111 3.29 14.99 -15.41
N ILE A 112 3.42 13.80 -15.99
CA ILE A 112 3.94 12.61 -15.29
C ILE A 112 5.47 12.70 -15.29
N VAL A 113 6.09 13.10 -14.18
CA VAL A 113 7.56 13.26 -14.15
C VAL A 113 8.30 11.95 -13.87
N ALA A 114 7.65 10.99 -13.22
CA ALA A 114 8.21 9.69 -12.88
C ALA A 114 7.11 8.64 -12.76
N THR A 115 7.52 7.38 -12.68
CA THR A 115 6.80 6.21 -12.18
C THR A 115 7.83 5.30 -11.50
N ASP A 116 7.42 4.51 -10.51
CA ASP A 116 8.28 3.53 -9.82
C ASP A 116 7.37 2.43 -9.24
N ASN A 117 7.87 1.22 -8.96
CA ASN A 117 7.12 0.16 -8.28
C ASN A 117 7.85 -0.38 -7.04
N GLY A 118 9.08 0.11 -6.79
CA GLY A 118 9.92 -0.32 -5.68
C GLY A 118 10.62 -1.67 -5.90
N ASP A 119 10.60 -2.23 -7.11
CA ASP A 119 11.38 -3.42 -7.45
C ASP A 119 12.87 -3.05 -7.62
N PRO A 120 13.76 -3.49 -6.71
CA PRO A 120 15.18 -3.15 -6.79
C PRO A 120 15.89 -3.77 -8.01
N ALA A 121 15.28 -4.74 -8.68
CA ALA A 121 15.84 -5.38 -9.87
C ALA A 121 15.31 -4.79 -11.19
N GLU A 122 14.31 -3.90 -11.14
CA GLU A 122 13.71 -3.33 -12.34
C GLU A 122 14.57 -2.18 -12.91
N MET A 123 14.87 -2.25 -14.21
CA MET A 123 15.70 -1.28 -14.92
C MET A 123 14.88 -0.36 -15.85
N VAL A 124 13.55 -0.34 -15.70
CA VAL A 124 12.66 0.51 -16.48
C VAL A 124 12.85 1.97 -16.05
N SER A 125 13.17 2.83 -17.03
CA SER A 125 13.36 4.27 -16.81
C SER A 125 12.25 4.88 -15.95
N PHE A 126 12.60 5.71 -14.96
CA PHE A 126 11.61 6.39 -14.13
C PHE A 126 10.64 7.25 -14.95
N ALA A 127 11.07 7.81 -16.09
CA ALA A 127 10.19 8.61 -16.97
C ALA A 127 9.21 7.76 -17.81
N SER A 128 9.29 6.43 -17.75
CA SER A 128 8.37 5.54 -18.45
C SER A 128 6.94 5.75 -17.96
N LYS A 129 5.99 5.76 -18.90
CA LYS A 129 4.54 5.78 -18.62
C LYS A 129 3.94 4.38 -18.62
N GLU A 130 4.77 3.35 -18.62
CA GLU A 130 4.36 1.97 -18.45
C GLU A 130 5.26 1.31 -17.41
N ARG A 131 4.65 0.60 -16.46
CA ARG A 131 5.37 -0.13 -15.41
C ARG A 131 4.57 -1.32 -14.92
N LYS A 132 5.25 -2.39 -14.56
CA LYS A 132 4.61 -3.54 -13.90
C LYS A 132 4.35 -3.24 -12.43
N ALA A 133 3.29 -3.79 -11.88
CA ALA A 133 3.15 -3.89 -10.43
C ALA A 133 4.23 -4.84 -9.87
N TYR A 134 4.69 -4.59 -8.66
CA TYR A 134 5.64 -5.42 -7.92
C TYR A 134 5.12 -5.67 -6.51
N SER A 135 4.92 -6.94 -6.15
CA SER A 135 4.23 -7.32 -4.89
C SER A 135 2.86 -6.63 -4.74
N GLY A 136 2.11 -6.53 -5.85
CA GLY A 136 0.82 -5.81 -5.93
C GLY A 136 0.93 -4.29 -5.96
N SER A 137 2.14 -3.76 -5.75
CA SER A 137 2.59 -2.37 -5.51
C SER A 137 1.61 -1.43 -4.82
N ARG A 138 2.05 -0.91 -3.68
CA ARG A 138 1.43 0.19 -2.94
C ARG A 138 2.06 1.55 -3.26
N TRP A 139 2.93 1.60 -4.27
CA TRP A 139 3.68 2.80 -4.62
C TRP A 139 3.91 2.84 -6.11
N LEU A 140 3.38 3.88 -6.76
CA LEU A 140 3.87 4.35 -8.04
C LEU A 140 3.87 5.86 -8.10
N LEU A 141 5.06 6.47 -8.07
CA LEU A 141 5.18 7.91 -8.00
C LEU A 141 4.88 8.56 -9.35
N CYS A 142 3.65 9.01 -9.58
CA CYS A 142 3.35 9.96 -10.66
C CYS A 142 3.39 11.39 -10.11
N ALA A 143 4.58 11.99 -10.04
CA ALA A 143 4.70 13.36 -9.56
C ALA A 143 4.15 14.33 -10.62
N LEU A 144 3.04 14.98 -10.28
CA LEU A 144 2.37 15.94 -11.16
C LEU A 144 2.98 17.33 -11.03
N ARG A 145 3.61 17.83 -12.09
CA ARG A 145 4.13 19.20 -12.13
C ARG A 145 3.05 20.17 -12.63
N GLY A 146 2.69 21.19 -11.84
CA GLY A 146 1.83 22.28 -12.33
C GLY A 146 2.52 23.08 -13.44
N GLY A 147 1.89 23.19 -14.61
CA GLY A 147 2.41 23.96 -15.74
C GLY A 147 2.58 25.45 -15.45
N ARG A 148 3.80 25.97 -15.61
CA ARG A 148 4.08 27.42 -15.56
C ARG A 148 3.24 28.12 -16.63
N ARG A 149 2.31 29.00 -16.25
CA ARG A 149 1.74 29.96 -17.21
C ARG A 149 2.87 30.91 -17.60
N LEU A 150 3.40 30.72 -18.79
CA LEU A 150 4.10 31.78 -19.50
C LEU A 150 2.98 32.66 -20.08
N TRP A 151 3.13 33.98 -19.97
CA TRP A 151 2.14 35.05 -20.26
C TRP A 151 1.18 35.39 -19.10
N ASP A 152 1.67 36.23 -18.18
CA ASP A 152 0.96 37.35 -17.53
C ASP A 152 1.91 38.56 -17.53
#